data_AF-A0A6V1PHG9-F1
#
_entry.id   AF-A0A6V1PHG9-F1
#
_cell.length_a   1.000
_cell.length_b   1.000
_cell.length_c   1.000
_cell.angle_alpha   90.00
_cell.angle_beta   90.00
_cell.angle_gamma   90.00
#
_symmetry.space_group_name_H-M   'P 1'
#
loop_
_entity.id
_entity.type
_entity.pdbx_description
1 polymer ?
#
loop_
_entity_poly.entity_id
_entity_poly.type
_entity_poly.pdbx_seq_one_letter_code
_entity_poly.pdbx_strand_id
1 'polypeptide(L)'
;RGGAKLNHDHATQFTFVQQTLCLWEEVMANMFKLWYYADQDLLAGGASYHLANTGQGLQRVQGCPNVGREMRRVLARAQRAAGAPWVGLSVVHLGDRDVPNALVFIDKYTQVPRILQPIVQVLEEMDRMARDPDLAAYFEHQWASPADLKMEILADFFKHGFDGDGDDGGSCIDGRLTSAWNWCSRLGKKRYYHVFNLSGFQGFDGDWKD
;
A
#
# COMPACT_ATOMS: atom_id res chain seq x y z
N ARG A 1 11.64 -20.27 -2.83
CA ARG A 1 12.48 -19.18 -2.27
C ARG A 1 11.75 -17.87 -2.56
N GLY A 2 11.00 -17.33 -1.60
CA GLY A 2 10.18 -16.13 -1.77
C GLY A 2 9.93 -15.51 -0.40
N GLY A 3 10.81 -14.60 -0.01
CA GLY A 3 10.75 -13.86 1.25
C GLY A 3 11.35 -12.48 1.06
N ALA A 4 11.48 -11.71 2.14
CA ALA A 4 12.02 -10.34 2.16
C ALA A 4 13.22 -10.18 1.20
N LYS A 5 13.08 -9.25 0.24
CA LYS A 5 14.09 -8.98 -0.79
C LYS A 5 14.91 -7.74 -0.49
N LEU A 6 14.44 -6.87 0.41
CA LEU A 6 15.19 -5.73 0.92
C LEU A 6 16.09 -6.16 2.07
N ASN A 7 17.38 -5.85 1.98
CA ASN A 7 18.38 -6.09 3.01
C ASN A 7 19.16 -4.80 3.25
N HIS A 8 18.61 -3.93 4.10
CA HIS A 8 19.25 -2.68 4.53
C HIS A 8 19.07 -2.46 6.02
N ASP A 9 19.81 -1.50 6.58
CA ASP A 9 19.76 -1.17 8.01
C ASP A 9 18.45 -0.49 8.43
N HIS A 10 18.27 -0.31 9.74
CA HIS A 10 17.04 0.29 10.29
C HIS A 10 16.80 1.72 9.79
N ALA A 11 17.86 2.54 9.67
CA ALA A 11 17.74 3.91 9.19
C ALA A 11 17.26 3.96 7.72
N THR A 12 17.75 3.05 6.90
CA THR A 12 17.33 2.90 5.50
C THR A 12 15.90 2.39 5.41
N GLN A 13 15.49 1.42 6.25
CA GLN A 13 14.10 0.95 6.30
C GLN A 13 13.15 2.08 6.71
N PHE A 14 13.49 2.83 7.75
CA PHE A 14 12.72 3.99 8.18
C PHE A 14 12.54 4.99 7.02
N THR A 15 13.64 5.34 6.36
CA THR A 15 13.63 6.26 5.20
C THR A 15 12.76 5.71 4.06
N PHE A 16 12.87 4.42 3.75
CA PHE A 16 12.07 3.76 2.72
C PHE A 16 10.57 3.79 3.01
N VAL A 17 10.18 3.49 4.26
CA VAL A 17 8.78 3.53 4.71
C VAL A 17 8.25 4.96 4.65
N GLN A 18 8.98 5.93 5.21
CA GLN A 18 8.59 7.33 5.19
C GLN A 18 8.39 7.85 3.76
N GLN A 19 9.35 7.59 2.86
CA GLN A 19 9.26 7.96 1.46
C GLN A 19 8.08 7.29 0.74
N THR A 20 7.76 6.05 1.10
CA THR A 20 6.58 5.35 0.56
C THR A 20 5.28 6.01 1.01
N LEU A 21 5.15 6.33 2.30
CA LEU A 21 3.96 6.98 2.83
C LEU A 21 3.77 8.38 2.23
N CYS A 22 4.84 9.16 2.07
CA CYS A 22 4.79 10.46 1.38
C CYS A 22 4.40 10.31 -0.11
N LEU A 23 4.92 9.30 -0.81
CA LEU A 23 4.50 9.01 -2.18
C LEU A 23 3.01 8.66 -2.24
N TRP A 24 2.53 7.82 -1.34
CA TRP A 24 1.12 7.42 -1.29
C TRP A 24 0.19 8.59 -0.98
N GLU A 25 0.57 9.47 -0.05
CA GLU A 25 -0.14 10.73 0.21
C GLU A 25 -0.24 11.59 -1.05
N GLU A 26 0.87 11.79 -1.76
CA GLU A 26 0.92 12.56 -3.01
C GLU A 26 0.07 11.91 -4.12
N VAL A 27 0.05 10.58 -4.23
CA VAL A 27 -0.84 9.86 -5.15
C VAL A 27 -2.30 10.12 -4.78
N MET A 28 -2.67 9.96 -3.50
CA MET A 28 -4.04 10.15 -3.04
C MET A 28 -4.52 11.58 -3.29
N ALA A 29 -3.67 12.58 -3.02
CA ALA A 29 -3.96 13.99 -3.29
C ALA A 29 -4.19 14.28 -4.79
N ASN A 30 -3.70 13.42 -5.68
CA ASN A 30 -3.85 13.55 -7.13
C ASN A 30 -4.79 12.49 -7.73
N MET A 31 -5.46 11.68 -6.91
CA MET A 31 -6.24 10.53 -7.36
C MET A 31 -7.35 10.93 -8.34
N PHE A 32 -8.08 12.01 -8.06
CA PHE A 32 -9.11 12.53 -8.99
C PHE A 32 -8.56 12.86 -10.38
N LYS A 33 -7.37 13.47 -10.43
CA LYS A 33 -6.71 13.83 -11.69
C LYS A 33 -6.19 12.60 -12.42
N LEU A 34 -5.70 11.60 -11.69
CA LEU A 34 -5.28 10.31 -12.24
C LEU A 34 -6.46 9.56 -12.86
N TRP A 35 -7.63 9.55 -12.19
CA TRP A 35 -8.89 9.04 -12.76
C TRP A 35 -9.26 9.71 -14.07
N TYR A 36 -9.28 11.03 -14.09
CA TYR A 36 -9.55 11.78 -15.31
C TYR A 36 -8.58 11.43 -16.45
N TYR A 37 -7.28 11.31 -16.16
CA TYR A 37 -6.29 10.91 -17.18
C TYR A 37 -6.39 9.46 -17.60
N ALA A 38 -6.82 8.55 -16.73
CA ALA A 38 -7.07 7.18 -17.12
C ALA A 38 -8.24 7.09 -18.10
N ASP A 39 -9.32 7.82 -17.89
CA ASP A 39 -10.42 7.89 -18.85
C ASP A 39 -9.93 8.42 -20.20
N GLN A 40 -9.10 9.47 -20.20
CA GLN A 40 -8.51 9.99 -21.43
C GLN A 40 -7.62 8.97 -22.14
N ASP A 41 -6.79 8.22 -21.39
CA ASP A 41 -5.89 7.22 -21.96
C ASP A 41 -6.67 6.01 -22.49
N LEU A 42 -7.72 5.56 -21.80
CA LEU A 42 -8.55 4.42 -22.17
C LEU A 42 -9.47 4.71 -23.36
N LEU A 43 -10.06 5.91 -23.41
CA LEU A 43 -11.13 6.28 -24.34
C LEU A 43 -10.67 7.16 -25.51
N ALA A 44 -9.37 7.50 -25.59
CA ALA A 44 -8.86 8.29 -26.71
C ALA A 44 -9.17 7.59 -28.06
N GLY A 45 -9.83 8.30 -28.98
CA GLY A 45 -10.29 7.73 -30.26
C GLY A 45 -9.20 7.20 -31.21
N GLY A 46 -7.92 7.41 -30.86
CA GLY A 46 -6.76 6.83 -31.57
C GLY A 46 -5.92 5.87 -30.72
N ALA A 47 -6.33 5.57 -29.48
CA ALA A 47 -5.63 4.61 -28.64
C ALA A 47 -5.90 3.19 -29.14
N SER A 48 -4.83 2.46 -29.46
CA SER A 48 -4.89 1.03 -29.72
C SER A 48 -4.44 0.25 -28.48
N TYR A 49 -4.99 -0.93 -28.33
CA TYR A 49 -4.49 -1.94 -27.41
C TYR A 49 -4.12 -3.19 -28.20
N HIS A 50 -3.24 -4.01 -27.62
CA HIS A 50 -3.04 -5.37 -28.08
C HIS A 50 -3.38 -6.33 -26.95
N LEU A 51 -3.89 -7.51 -27.32
CA LEU A 51 -4.16 -8.57 -26.35
C LEU A 51 -2.86 -9.32 -26.08
N ALA A 52 -2.47 -9.40 -24.81
CA ALA A 52 -1.30 -10.15 -24.38
C ALA A 52 -1.60 -10.93 -23.10
N ASN A 53 -1.06 -12.14 -23.00
CA ASN A 53 -1.02 -12.85 -21.73
C ASN A 53 0.14 -12.27 -20.90
N THR A 54 -0.20 -11.70 -19.76
CA THR A 54 0.75 -10.96 -18.91
C THR A 54 1.31 -11.80 -17.76
N GLY A 55 0.92 -13.08 -17.67
CA GLY A 55 1.11 -13.89 -16.45
C GLY A 55 0.02 -13.64 -15.40
N GLN A 56 -0.76 -12.56 -15.53
CA GLN A 56 -1.95 -12.25 -14.72
C GLN A 56 -3.26 -12.52 -15.50
N GLY A 57 -3.17 -13.34 -16.56
CA GLY A 57 -4.26 -13.58 -17.51
C GLY A 57 -4.13 -12.77 -18.80
N LEU A 58 -5.14 -12.92 -19.67
CA LEU A 58 -5.22 -12.21 -20.95
C LEU A 58 -5.71 -10.78 -20.70
N GLN A 59 -4.88 -9.80 -21.03
CA GLN A 59 -5.13 -8.38 -20.75
C GLN A 59 -5.10 -7.55 -22.02
N ARG A 60 -5.86 -6.44 -22.02
CA ARG A 60 -5.73 -5.37 -23.00
C ARG A 60 -4.58 -4.48 -22.58
N VAL A 61 -3.43 -4.64 -23.24
CA VAL A 61 -2.24 -3.83 -22.99
C VAL A 61 -2.35 -2.55 -23.82
N GLN A 62 -2.43 -1.42 -23.14
CA GLN A 62 -2.70 -0.09 -23.73
C GLN A 62 -1.78 0.96 -23.12
N GLY A 63 -1.21 1.83 -23.97
CA GLY A 63 -0.36 2.92 -23.52
C GLY A 63 -1.11 3.91 -22.61
N CYS A 64 -0.45 4.39 -21.57
CA CYS A 64 -1.02 5.31 -20.58
C CYS A 64 -0.23 6.64 -20.51
N PRO A 65 -0.14 7.42 -21.60
CA PRO A 65 0.74 8.58 -21.67
C PRO A 65 0.34 9.71 -20.70
N ASN A 66 -0.94 9.92 -20.44
CA ASN A 66 -1.39 10.98 -19.53
C ASN A 66 -1.18 10.59 -18.08
N VAL A 67 -1.58 9.37 -17.69
CA VAL A 67 -1.32 8.82 -16.36
C VAL A 67 0.18 8.77 -16.08
N GLY A 68 0.99 8.26 -17.02
CA GLY A 68 2.44 8.14 -16.83
C GLY A 68 3.17 9.46 -16.76
N ARG A 69 2.68 10.50 -17.43
CA ARG A 69 3.21 11.86 -17.26
C ARG A 69 2.87 12.43 -15.89
N GLU A 70 1.64 12.26 -15.43
CA GLU A 70 1.23 12.78 -14.13
C GLU A 70 1.94 12.02 -12.99
N MET A 71 2.06 10.70 -13.10
CA MET A 71 2.67 9.89 -12.07
C MET A 71 4.16 10.19 -11.90
N ARG A 72 4.87 10.50 -12.98
CA ARG A 72 6.25 11.03 -12.90
C ARG A 72 6.32 12.38 -12.17
N ARG A 73 5.32 13.25 -12.31
CA ARG A 73 5.25 14.52 -11.58
C ARG A 73 4.97 14.31 -10.10
N VAL A 74 4.06 13.40 -9.77
CA VAL A 74 3.74 12.98 -8.38
C VAL A 74 5.02 12.43 -7.72
N LEU A 75 5.70 11.49 -8.37
CA LEU A 75 6.95 10.92 -7.86
C LEU A 75 8.03 11.99 -7.64
N ALA A 76 8.21 12.90 -8.59
CA ALA A 76 9.18 13.99 -8.45
C ALA A 76 8.83 14.95 -7.30
N ARG A 77 7.54 15.17 -6.99
CA ARG A 77 7.13 15.94 -5.80
C ARG A 77 7.48 15.20 -4.52
N ALA A 78 7.11 13.92 -4.42
CA ALA A 78 7.42 13.09 -3.26
C ALA A 78 8.95 13.01 -3.00
N GLN A 79 9.75 12.84 -4.04
CA GLN A 79 11.22 12.82 -3.94
C GLN A 79 11.80 14.15 -3.43
N ARG A 80 11.24 15.29 -3.86
CA ARG A 80 11.65 16.61 -3.34
C ARG A 80 11.23 16.81 -1.89
N ALA A 81 10.02 16.39 -1.53
CA ALA A 81 9.48 16.51 -0.18
C ALA A 81 10.22 15.60 0.82
N ALA A 82 10.72 14.45 0.38
CA ALA A 82 11.43 13.50 1.23
C ALA A 82 12.71 14.05 1.89
N GLY A 83 13.34 15.09 1.31
CA GLY A 83 14.52 15.75 1.92
C GLY A 83 15.77 14.88 2.09
N ALA A 84 15.76 13.65 1.56
CA ALA A 84 16.82 12.65 1.67
C ALA A 84 16.97 11.88 0.35
N PRO A 85 18.12 11.20 0.11
CA PRO A 85 18.28 10.35 -1.06
C PRO A 85 17.14 9.33 -1.18
N TRP A 86 16.60 9.16 -2.39
CA TRP A 86 15.52 8.21 -2.65
C TRP A 86 16.01 6.77 -2.45
N VAL A 87 15.29 5.99 -1.64
CA VAL A 87 15.57 4.59 -1.36
C VAL A 87 14.63 3.71 -2.16
N GLY A 88 15.18 2.75 -2.91
CA GLY A 88 14.42 1.86 -3.81
C GLY A 88 14.31 2.39 -5.24
N LEU A 89 13.68 1.62 -6.13
CA LEU A 89 13.58 1.99 -7.54
C LEU A 89 12.46 3.03 -7.80
N SER A 90 12.62 3.78 -8.88
CA SER A 90 11.72 4.85 -9.34
C SER A 90 10.95 4.48 -10.61
N VAL A 91 11.01 3.20 -11.01
CA VAL A 91 10.36 2.70 -12.24
C VAL A 91 8.85 2.75 -12.05
N VAL A 92 8.15 3.30 -13.04
CA VAL A 92 6.68 3.37 -13.11
C VAL A 92 6.24 2.46 -14.26
N HIS A 93 5.58 1.35 -13.95
CA HIS A 93 5.03 0.43 -14.95
C HIS A 93 3.67 0.92 -15.42
N LEU A 94 3.48 1.03 -16.74
CA LEU A 94 2.26 1.53 -17.36
C LEU A 94 2.18 1.14 -18.82
N GLY A 95 1.10 0.47 -19.20
CA GLY A 95 0.91 -0.04 -20.56
C GLY A 95 1.86 -1.17 -20.93
N ASP A 96 2.28 -1.96 -19.94
CA ASP A 96 3.23 -3.07 -20.08
C ASP A 96 2.70 -4.36 -19.45
N ARG A 97 3.57 -5.35 -19.24
CA ARG A 97 3.17 -6.63 -18.66
C ARG A 97 2.67 -6.50 -17.21
N ASP A 98 3.26 -5.61 -16.43
CA ASP A 98 3.08 -5.57 -14.98
C ASP A 98 1.93 -4.61 -14.60
N VAL A 99 1.70 -3.59 -15.42
CA VAL A 99 0.53 -2.71 -15.38
C VAL A 99 -0.02 -2.53 -16.81
N PRO A 100 -0.97 -3.38 -17.24
CA PRO A 100 -1.43 -3.45 -18.63
C PRO A 100 -2.09 -2.19 -19.16
N ASN A 101 -2.77 -1.42 -18.32
CA ASN A 101 -3.50 -0.24 -18.73
C ASN A 101 -3.77 0.67 -17.52
N ALA A 102 -4.33 1.85 -17.81
CA ALA A 102 -4.56 2.89 -16.82
C ALA A 102 -5.59 2.47 -15.74
N LEU A 103 -6.54 1.58 -16.06
CA LEU A 103 -7.50 1.08 -15.08
C LEU A 103 -6.80 0.20 -14.03
N VAL A 104 -5.93 -0.72 -14.46
CA VAL A 104 -5.14 -1.56 -13.54
C VAL A 104 -4.22 -0.70 -12.68
N PHE A 105 -3.62 0.36 -13.25
CA PHE A 105 -2.81 1.30 -12.48
C PHE A 105 -3.60 1.95 -11.34
N ILE A 106 -4.77 2.51 -11.66
CA ILE A 106 -5.62 3.16 -10.67
C ILE A 106 -6.06 2.18 -9.60
N ASP A 107 -6.55 1.01 -10.01
CA ASP A 107 -7.04 -0.02 -9.09
C ASP A 107 -5.98 -0.38 -8.04
N LYS A 108 -4.71 -0.58 -8.45
CA LYS A 108 -3.59 -0.81 -7.53
C LYS A 108 -3.47 0.29 -6.48
N TYR A 109 -3.52 1.56 -6.87
CA TYR A 109 -3.36 2.66 -5.92
C TYR A 109 -4.61 2.94 -5.08
N THR A 110 -5.81 2.55 -5.53
CA THR A 110 -7.01 2.59 -4.66
C THR A 110 -6.94 1.64 -3.47
N GLN A 111 -6.01 0.67 -3.49
CA GLN A 111 -5.75 -0.22 -2.36
C GLN A 111 -5.04 0.49 -1.18
N VAL A 112 -4.35 1.61 -1.41
CA VAL A 112 -3.63 2.34 -0.35
C VAL A 112 -4.54 2.66 0.86
N PRO A 113 -5.69 3.35 0.70
CA PRO A 113 -6.58 3.61 1.82
C PRO A 113 -7.17 2.33 2.41
N ARG A 114 -7.49 1.33 1.58
CA ARG A 114 -7.99 0.03 2.05
C ARG A 114 -7.01 -0.65 3.01
N ILE A 115 -5.71 -0.59 2.71
CA ILE A 115 -4.63 -1.14 3.54
C ILE A 115 -4.44 -0.32 4.82
N LEU A 116 -4.31 1.00 4.70
CA LEU A 116 -3.92 1.87 5.83
C LEU A 116 -5.06 2.15 6.81
N GLN A 117 -6.30 2.27 6.32
CA GLN A 117 -7.42 2.69 7.16
C GLN A 117 -7.70 1.72 8.33
N PRO A 118 -7.72 0.38 8.15
CA PRO A 118 -7.84 -0.56 9.27
C PRO A 118 -6.74 -0.42 10.31
N ILE A 119 -5.52 -0.11 9.87
CA ILE A 119 -4.37 0.08 10.77
C ILE A 119 -4.57 1.35 11.59
N VAL A 120 -4.95 2.47 10.96
CA VAL A 120 -5.24 3.71 11.68
C VAL A 120 -6.41 3.51 12.65
N GLN A 121 -7.48 2.87 12.20
CA GLN A 121 -8.67 2.59 13.01
C GLN A 121 -8.33 1.79 14.27
N VAL A 122 -7.55 0.70 14.18
CA VAL A 122 -7.20 -0.07 15.38
C VAL A 122 -6.34 0.74 16.35
N LEU A 123 -5.44 1.60 15.85
CA LEU A 123 -4.58 2.44 16.69
C LEU A 123 -5.38 3.55 17.41
N GLU A 124 -6.37 4.14 16.75
CA GLU A 124 -7.25 5.17 17.34
C GLU A 124 -8.25 4.56 18.32
N GLU A 125 -8.90 3.46 17.94
CA GLU A 125 -9.89 2.79 18.77
C GLU A 125 -9.29 2.21 20.06
N MET A 126 -7.99 1.89 20.07
CA MET A 126 -7.33 1.34 21.25
C MET A 126 -7.38 2.30 22.45
N ASP A 127 -7.28 3.60 22.22
CA ASP A 127 -7.41 4.59 23.30
C ASP A 127 -8.84 4.67 23.84
N ARG A 128 -9.83 4.36 23.00
CA ARG A 128 -11.24 4.26 23.42
C ARG A 128 -11.49 2.95 24.16
N MET A 129 -10.97 1.83 23.65
CA MET A 129 -11.09 0.51 24.25
C MET A 129 -10.45 0.47 25.65
N ALA A 130 -9.28 1.10 25.83
CA ALA A 130 -8.60 1.18 27.11
C ALA A 130 -9.33 2.02 28.19
N ARG A 131 -10.46 2.67 27.87
CA ARG A 131 -11.32 3.32 28.87
C ARG A 131 -12.21 2.32 29.60
N ASP A 132 -12.44 1.14 29.01
CA ASP A 132 -13.09 0.03 29.66
C ASP A 132 -12.07 -0.69 30.57
N PRO A 133 -12.33 -0.83 31.89
CA PRO A 133 -11.38 -1.44 32.81
C PRO A 133 -10.99 -2.89 32.48
N ASP A 134 -11.91 -3.68 31.93
CA ASP A 134 -11.67 -5.08 31.60
C ASP A 134 -10.76 -5.19 30.36
N LEU A 135 -11.00 -4.34 29.36
CA LEU A 135 -10.14 -4.25 28.18
C LEU A 135 -8.76 -3.66 28.51
N ALA A 136 -8.69 -2.67 29.40
CA ALA A 136 -7.42 -2.13 29.87
C ALA A 136 -6.58 -3.21 30.56
N ALA A 137 -7.17 -3.95 31.50
CA ALA A 137 -6.50 -5.06 32.18
C ALA A 137 -6.07 -6.16 31.20
N TYR A 138 -6.90 -6.45 30.19
CA TYR A 138 -6.55 -7.37 29.11
C TYR A 138 -5.30 -6.91 28.33
N PHE A 139 -5.26 -5.64 27.92
CA PHE A 139 -4.12 -5.10 27.19
C PHE A 139 -2.84 -5.10 28.03
N GLU A 140 -2.92 -4.69 29.29
CA GLU A 140 -1.78 -4.71 30.22
C GLU A 140 -1.23 -6.13 30.42
N HIS A 141 -2.10 -7.13 30.57
CA HIS A 141 -1.66 -8.51 30.75
C HIS A 141 -0.96 -9.09 29.51
N GLN A 142 -1.42 -8.76 28.30
CA GLN A 142 -0.92 -9.34 27.05
C GLN A 142 0.27 -8.57 26.45
N TRP A 143 0.30 -7.24 26.61
CA TRP A 143 1.27 -6.35 25.95
C TRP A 143 1.94 -5.35 26.88
N ALA A 144 1.74 -5.40 28.20
CA ALA A 144 2.18 -4.42 29.20
C ALA A 144 1.47 -3.06 29.11
N SER A 145 1.21 -2.53 27.92
CA SER A 145 0.38 -1.34 27.74
C SER A 145 -0.28 -1.27 26.35
N PRO A 146 -1.33 -0.46 26.17
CA PRO A 146 -1.85 -0.13 24.84
C PRO A 146 -0.79 0.48 23.93
N ALA A 147 0.13 1.30 24.47
CA ALA A 147 1.20 1.90 23.69
C ALA A 147 2.17 0.86 23.12
N ASP A 148 2.52 -0.17 23.90
CA ASP A 148 3.36 -1.27 23.46
C ASP A 148 2.69 -2.09 22.35
N LEU A 149 1.38 -2.31 22.44
CA LEU A 149 0.62 -2.96 21.36
C LEU A 149 0.61 -2.11 20.07
N LYS A 150 0.41 -0.78 20.17
CA LYS A 150 0.52 0.11 19.01
C LYS A 150 1.90 0.01 18.37
N MET A 151 2.95 0.01 19.18
CA MET A 151 4.33 -0.14 18.71
C MET A 151 4.58 -1.49 18.06
N GLU A 152 4.04 -2.59 18.61
CA GLU A 152 4.14 -3.92 18.01
C GLU A 152 3.48 -3.96 16.62
N ILE A 153 2.25 -3.44 16.48
CA ILE A 153 1.52 -3.40 15.21
C ILE A 153 2.29 -2.57 14.18
N LEU A 154 2.72 -1.37 14.56
CA LEU A 154 3.45 -0.46 13.66
C LEU A 154 4.82 -1.03 13.27
N ALA A 155 5.57 -1.59 14.23
CA ALA A 155 6.87 -2.19 13.95
C ALA A 155 6.74 -3.40 13.02
N ASP A 156 5.75 -4.26 13.23
CA ASP A 156 5.48 -5.39 12.36
C ASP A 156 5.05 -4.94 10.95
N PHE A 157 4.14 -3.96 10.83
CA PHE A 157 3.74 -3.41 9.53
C PHE A 157 4.89 -2.73 8.80
N PHE A 158 5.66 -1.86 9.46
CA PHE A 158 6.78 -1.16 8.83
C PHE A 158 7.92 -2.09 8.45
N LYS A 159 8.09 -3.19 9.18
CA LYS A 159 9.09 -4.21 8.86
C LYS A 159 8.65 -5.13 7.73
N HIS A 160 7.41 -5.60 7.72
CA HIS A 160 6.96 -6.68 6.85
C HIS A 160 6.00 -6.25 5.74
N GLY A 161 5.38 -5.07 5.85
CA GLY A 161 4.61 -4.44 4.78
C GLY A 161 5.48 -3.69 3.76
N PHE A 162 6.78 -3.57 4.02
CA PHE A 162 7.73 -2.82 3.19
C PHE A 162 9.07 -3.56 3.07
N ASP A 163 9.05 -4.89 2.95
CA ASP A 163 10.25 -5.75 2.88
C ASP A 163 10.59 -6.24 1.46
N GLY A 164 9.82 -5.82 0.46
CA GLY A 164 9.96 -6.29 -0.91
C GLY A 164 9.49 -7.74 -1.11
N ASP A 165 8.76 -8.34 -0.17
CA ASP A 165 8.10 -9.63 -0.38
C ASP A 165 6.91 -9.45 -1.34
N GLY A 166 6.73 -10.43 -2.25
CA GLY A 166 5.84 -10.29 -3.42
C GLY A 166 6.63 -10.15 -4.72
N ASP A 167 5.98 -10.50 -5.84
CA ASP A 167 6.64 -10.52 -7.13
C ASP A 167 7.25 -9.13 -7.45
N ASP A 168 8.43 -9.13 -8.06
CA ASP A 168 9.27 -7.97 -8.39
C ASP A 168 10.01 -7.20 -7.28
N GLY A 169 9.87 -7.52 -5.98
CA GLY A 169 10.95 -7.21 -5.03
C GLY A 169 11.23 -5.74 -4.71
N GLY A 170 10.29 -4.83 -5.00
CA GLY A 170 10.53 -3.38 -4.91
C GLY A 170 11.28 -2.80 -6.12
N SER A 171 11.29 -3.50 -7.26
CA SER A 171 11.92 -3.01 -8.50
C SER A 171 11.17 -1.85 -9.18
N CYS A 172 10.00 -1.49 -8.67
CA CYS A 172 9.19 -0.40 -9.16
C CYS A 172 8.45 0.29 -8.02
N ILE A 173 7.85 1.45 -8.31
CA ILE A 173 7.06 2.18 -7.31
C ILE A 173 5.83 1.37 -6.86
N ASP A 174 5.32 0.49 -7.71
CA ASP A 174 4.19 -0.40 -7.42
C ASP A 174 4.59 -1.53 -6.48
N GLY A 175 5.85 -1.97 -6.51
CA GLY A 175 6.36 -3.05 -5.65
C GLY A 175 6.27 -2.73 -4.16
N ARG A 176 6.19 -1.45 -3.80
CA ARG A 176 5.93 -0.99 -2.42
C ARG A 176 4.55 -1.41 -1.92
N LEU A 177 3.56 -1.44 -2.82
CA LEU A 177 2.19 -1.81 -2.51
C LEU A 177 2.02 -3.33 -2.39
N THR A 178 2.77 -4.11 -3.19
CA THR A 178 2.73 -5.57 -3.16
C THR A 178 3.11 -6.14 -1.79
N SER A 179 4.16 -5.62 -1.15
CA SER A 179 4.56 -6.08 0.20
C SER A 179 3.50 -5.76 1.26
N ALA A 180 2.89 -4.57 1.18
CA ALA A 180 1.83 -4.17 2.09
C ALA A 180 0.57 -5.04 1.90
N TRP A 181 0.23 -5.37 0.67
CA TRP A 181 -0.84 -6.32 0.36
C TRP A 181 -0.54 -7.73 0.91
N ASN A 182 0.70 -8.22 0.75
CA ASN A 182 1.12 -9.50 1.34
C ASN A 182 1.02 -9.49 2.87
N TRP A 183 1.37 -8.39 3.52
CA TRP A 183 1.16 -8.23 4.96
C TRP A 183 -0.31 -8.38 5.35
N CYS A 184 -1.22 -7.75 4.60
CA CYS A 184 -2.67 -7.84 4.82
C CYS A 184 -3.16 -9.29 4.77
N SER A 185 -2.70 -10.08 3.77
CA SER A 185 -3.06 -11.50 3.64
C SER A 185 -2.63 -12.37 4.84
N ARG A 186 -1.65 -11.89 5.63
CA ARG A 186 -1.12 -12.59 6.80
C ARG A 186 -1.68 -12.04 8.12
N LEU A 187 -2.48 -10.96 8.09
CA LEU A 187 -2.99 -10.30 9.30
C LEU A 187 -3.73 -11.29 10.22
N GLY A 188 -4.58 -12.15 9.67
CA GLY A 188 -5.35 -13.15 10.43
C GLY A 188 -4.50 -14.16 11.22
N LYS A 189 -3.19 -14.25 10.95
CA LYS A 189 -2.25 -15.14 11.65
C LYS A 189 -1.48 -14.41 12.76
N LYS A 190 -1.64 -13.09 12.89
CA LYS A 190 -0.89 -12.29 13.86
C LYS A 190 -1.56 -12.35 15.22
N ARG A 191 -0.75 -12.36 16.29
CA ARG A 191 -1.27 -12.54 17.66
C ARG A 191 -2.24 -11.44 18.07
N TYR A 192 -2.11 -10.24 17.52
CA TYR A 192 -2.97 -9.08 17.77
C TYR A 192 -4.19 -8.99 16.83
N TYR A 193 -4.45 -9.98 15.98
CA TYR A 193 -5.56 -9.94 15.01
C TYR A 193 -6.93 -9.69 15.67
N HIS A 194 -7.17 -10.30 16.82
CA HIS A 194 -8.44 -10.13 17.54
C HIS A 194 -8.67 -8.68 17.99
N VAL A 195 -7.61 -7.88 18.17
CA VAL A 195 -7.74 -6.45 18.50
C VAL A 195 -8.26 -5.65 17.30
N PHE A 196 -7.88 -6.03 16.07
CA PHE A 196 -8.50 -5.47 14.87
C PHE A 196 -10.01 -5.76 14.86
N ASN A 197 -10.42 -6.99 15.20
CA ASN A 197 -11.85 -7.34 15.26
C ASN A 197 -12.59 -6.50 16.31
N LEU A 198 -11.97 -6.31 17.49
CA LEU A 198 -12.54 -5.46 18.56
C LEU A 198 -12.65 -3.99 18.14
N SER A 199 -11.74 -3.50 17.29
CA SER A 199 -11.83 -2.15 16.74
C SER A 199 -12.82 -2.02 15.57
N GLY A 200 -13.57 -3.08 15.23
CA GLY A 200 -14.57 -3.06 14.16
C GLY A 200 -14.03 -3.41 12.77
N PHE A 201 -12.86 -4.05 12.68
CA PHE A 201 -12.34 -4.56 11.41
C PHE A 201 -13.21 -5.70 10.87
N GLN A 202 -13.63 -5.59 9.60
CA GLN A 202 -14.42 -6.60 8.90
C GLN A 202 -13.67 -7.22 7.71
N GLY A 203 -12.52 -6.67 7.35
CA GLY A 203 -11.77 -7.01 6.15
C GLY A 203 -11.18 -5.76 5.48
N PHE A 204 -10.22 -5.97 4.58
CA PHE A 204 -9.59 -4.87 3.83
C PHE A 204 -10.45 -4.38 2.65
N ASP A 205 -11.37 -5.21 2.17
CA ASP A 205 -12.30 -4.85 1.08
C ASP A 205 -13.67 -4.35 1.57
N GLY A 206 -13.84 -4.21 2.89
CA GLY A 206 -15.10 -3.81 3.51
C GLY A 206 -16.16 -4.91 3.55
N ASP A 207 -17.36 -4.54 4.03
CA ASP A 207 -18.52 -5.42 4.14
C ASP A 207 -19.18 -5.55 2.76
N TRP A 208 -19.19 -6.76 2.18
CA TRP A 208 -20.12 -7.07 1.09
C TRP A 208 -21.49 -7.28 1.71
N LYS A 209 -22.26 -6.20 1.84
CA LYS A 209 -23.67 -6.29 2.13
C LYS A 209 -24.38 -6.63 0.82
N ASP A 210 -24.73 -7.90 0.65
CA ASP A 210 -25.71 -8.36 -0.34
C ASP A 210 -27.05 -7.61 -0.19
#